data_AF-J2XSC9-F1
#
_entry.id   AF-J2XSC9-F1
#
_cell.length_a   1.000
_cell.length_b   1.000
_cell.length_c   1.000
_cell.angle_alpha   90.00
_cell.angle_beta   90.00
_cell.angle_gamma   90.00
#
_symmetry.space_group_name_H-M   'P 1'
#
loop_
_entity.id
_entity.type
_entity.pdbx_description
1 polymer ?
#
loop_
_entity_poly.entity_id
_entity_poly.type
_entity_poly.pdbx_seq_one_letter_code
_entity_poly.pdbx_strand_id
1 'polypeptide(L)'
;MCASLRDQTARYRFLSMHYATSTERDVPHEHRQLMDSALAKDIDKACELLASHYQTTTDSVHAHELRSTGETVWPEALVEMLVEVGVFQSVAYKAR
;
A
#
# COMPACT_ATOMS: atom_id res chain seq x y z
N MET A 1 -8.10 -12.26 16.80
CA MET A 1 -6.73 -12.29 16.24
C MET A 1 -6.71 -12.68 14.76
N CYS A 2 -7.30 -13.81 14.35
CA CYS A 2 -7.35 -14.23 12.94
C CYS A 2 -8.05 -13.25 11.97
N ALA A 3 -9.10 -12.56 12.41
CA ALA A 3 -9.78 -11.55 11.60
C ALA A 3 -8.86 -10.34 11.30
N SER A 4 -8.06 -9.91 12.28
CA SER A 4 -7.10 -8.81 12.11
C SER A 4 -5.97 -9.16 11.15
N LEU A 5 -5.36 -10.35 11.30
CA LEU A 5 -4.31 -10.80 10.37
C LEU A 5 -4.83 -11.00 8.94
N ARG A 6 -6.05 -11.52 8.78
CA ARG A 6 -6.69 -11.67 7.47
C ARG A 6 -6.96 -10.33 6.82
N ASP A 7 -7.48 -9.37 7.58
CA ASP A 7 -7.76 -8.02 7.09
C ASP A 7 -6.47 -7.26 6.75
N GLN A 8 -5.44 -7.36 7.60
CA GLN A 8 -4.10 -6.82 7.31
C GLN A 8 -3.49 -7.45 6.06
N THR A 9 -3.64 -8.78 5.87
CA THR A 9 -3.16 -9.48 4.67
C THR A 9 -3.92 -9.02 3.42
N ALA A 10 -5.24 -8.82 3.51
CA ALA A 10 -6.05 -8.33 2.40
C ALA A 10 -5.67 -6.89 2.01
N ARG A 11 -5.49 -6.01 2.99
CA ARG A 11 -4.99 -4.64 2.78
C ARG A 11 -3.59 -4.67 2.19
N TYR A 12 -2.65 -5.43 2.77
CA TYR A 12 -1.29 -5.56 2.26
C TYR A 12 -1.28 -6.04 0.80
N ARG A 13 -2.07 -7.07 0.46
CA ARG A 13 -2.20 -7.58 -0.90
C ARG A 13 -2.77 -6.53 -1.87
N PHE A 14 -3.79 -5.79 -1.45
CA PHE A 14 -4.36 -4.72 -2.26
C PHE A 14 -3.32 -3.61 -2.51
N LEU A 15 -2.67 -3.14 -1.45
CA LEU A 15 -1.66 -2.08 -1.54
C LEU A 15 -0.43 -2.53 -2.35
N SER A 16 0.05 -3.76 -2.16
CA SER A 16 1.21 -4.29 -2.89
C SER A 16 0.91 -4.52 -4.38
N MET A 17 -0.33 -4.86 -4.74
CA MET A 17 -0.72 -4.99 -6.15
C MET A 17 -0.91 -3.64 -6.85
N HIS A 18 -1.45 -2.63 -6.14
CA HIS A 18 -1.79 -1.34 -6.73
C HIS A 18 -0.66 -0.30 -6.68
N TYR A 19 0.26 -0.41 -5.73
CA TYR A 19 1.30 0.61 -5.49
C TYR A 19 2.73 0.12 -5.67
N ALA A 20 2.92 -1.16 -6.05
CA ALA A 20 4.21 -1.65 -6.55
C ALA A 20 4.56 -1.13 -7.95
N THR A 21 3.66 -0.36 -8.58
CA THR A 21 3.86 0.23 -9.91
C THR A 21 4.69 1.51 -9.84
N SER A 22 5.94 1.41 -9.37
CA SER A 22 6.93 2.36 -9.89
C SER A 22 7.15 1.97 -11.35
N THR A 23 7.11 2.94 -12.26
CA THR A 23 7.14 2.72 -13.72
C THR A 23 8.39 1.94 -14.20
N GLU A 24 9.39 1.79 -13.34
CA GLU A 24 10.68 1.14 -13.63
C GLU A 24 10.83 -0.27 -13.02
N ARG A 25 9.91 -0.74 -12.16
CA ARG A 25 10.07 -2.05 -11.47
C ARG A 25 9.48 -3.21 -12.27
N ASP A 26 10.31 -4.21 -12.59
CA ASP A 26 9.90 -5.47 -13.23
C ASP A 26 9.60 -6.57 -12.18
N VAL A 27 8.44 -6.45 -11.53
CA VAL A 27 7.95 -7.43 -10.55
C VAL A 27 7.87 -8.86 -11.11
N PRO A 28 7.39 -9.08 -12.37
CA PRO A 28 7.42 -10.41 -12.98
C PRO A 28 8.82 -11.02 -13.05
N HIS A 29 9.86 -10.23 -13.36
CA HIS A 29 11.23 -10.72 -13.38
C HIS A 29 11.73 -11.10 -11.99
N GLU A 30 11.48 -10.29 -10.97
CA GLU A 30 11.82 -10.63 -9.59
C GLU A 30 11.19 -11.95 -9.14
N HIS A 31 9.91 -12.15 -9.45
CA HIS A 31 9.20 -13.38 -9.14
C HIS A 31 9.79 -14.60 -9.86
N ARG A 32 10.24 -14.43 -11.11
CA ARG A 32 10.96 -15.49 -11.83
C ARG A 32 12.28 -15.83 -11.14
N GLN A 33 13.07 -14.83 -10.75
CA GLN A 33 14.34 -15.08 -10.06
C GLN A 33 14.14 -15.82 -8.73
N LEU A 34 13.12 -15.45 -7.96
CA LEU A 34 12.73 -16.15 -6.73
C LEU A 34 12.36 -17.62 -7.00
N MET A 35 11.50 -17.84 -7.99
CA MET A 35 11.08 -19.18 -8.39
C MET A 35 12.28 -20.03 -8.82
N ASP A 36 13.15 -19.49 -9.67
CA ASP A 36 14.31 -20.20 -10.20
C ASP A 36 15.29 -20.58 -9.08
N SER A 37 15.57 -19.66 -8.14
CA SER A 37 16.40 -19.94 -6.97
C SER A 37 15.80 -20.99 -6.05
N ALA A 38 14.48 -20.96 -5.82
CA ALA A 38 13.79 -21.97 -5.02
C ALA A 38 13.83 -23.36 -5.69
N LEU A 39 13.60 -23.43 -7.01
CA LEU A 39 13.67 -24.68 -7.78
C LEU A 39 15.09 -25.25 -7.83
N ALA A 40 16.11 -24.38 -7.90
CA ALA A 40 17.51 -24.76 -7.82
C ALA A 40 17.96 -25.18 -6.41
N LYS A 41 17.11 -25.00 -5.38
CA LYS A 41 17.42 -25.19 -3.95
C LYS A 41 18.58 -24.33 -3.46
N ASP A 42 18.78 -23.18 -4.09
CA ASP A 42 19.73 -22.17 -3.64
C ASP A 42 19.07 -21.34 -2.53
N ILE A 43 19.15 -21.87 -1.31
CA ILE A 43 18.42 -21.34 -0.14
C ILE A 43 18.88 -19.92 0.17
N ASP A 44 20.19 -19.67 0.16
CA ASP A 44 20.75 -18.37 0.53
C ASP A 44 20.28 -17.30 -0.45
N LYS A 45 20.38 -17.58 -1.76
CA LYS A 45 19.92 -16.66 -2.80
C LYS A 45 18.41 -16.45 -2.76
N ALA A 46 17.62 -17.50 -2.53
CA ALA A 46 16.18 -17.37 -2.39
C ALA A 46 15.81 -16.47 -1.21
N CYS A 47 16.47 -16.63 -0.06
CA CYS A 47 16.25 -15.78 1.12
C CYS A 47 16.62 -14.32 0.86
N GLU A 48 17.76 -14.06 0.22
CA GLU A 48 18.21 -12.71 -0.13
C GLU A 48 17.21 -12.01 -1.06
N LEU A 49 16.82 -12.68 -2.15
CA LEU A 49 15.83 -12.17 -3.10
C LEU A 49 14.49 -11.91 -2.41
N LEU A 50 14.07 -12.77 -1.48
CA LEU A 50 12.79 -12.65 -0.79
C LEU A 50 12.79 -11.44 0.15
N ALA A 51 13.87 -11.26 0.91
CA ALA A 51 14.04 -10.12 1.79
C ALA A 51 14.03 -8.79 1.01
N SER A 52 14.79 -8.74 -0.10
CA SER A 52 14.82 -7.58 -1.01
C SER A 52 13.44 -7.25 -1.58
N HIS A 53 12.71 -8.27 -2.05
CA HIS A 53 11.37 -8.11 -2.60
C HIS A 53 10.37 -7.55 -1.57
N TYR A 54 10.40 -8.04 -0.33
CA TYR A 54 9.54 -7.55 0.74
C TYR A 54 9.90 -6.13 1.17
N GLN A 55 11.20 -5.81 1.27
CA GLN A 55 11.63 -4.46 1.63
C GLN A 55 11.18 -3.45 0.57
N THR A 56 11.46 -3.72 -0.70
CA THR A 56 11.06 -2.85 -1.83
C THR A 56 9.56 -2.63 -1.90
N THR A 57 8.77 -3.69 -1.67
CA THR A 57 7.31 -3.60 -1.62
C THR A 57 6.84 -2.76 -0.43
N THR A 58 7.48 -2.91 0.74
CA THR A 58 7.17 -2.13 1.94
C THR A 58 7.48 -0.65 1.74
N ASP A 59 8.63 -0.34 1.14
CA ASP A 59 9.03 1.04 0.83
C ASP A 59 8.05 1.69 -0.15
N SER A 60 7.58 0.94 -1.15
CA SER A 60 6.59 1.40 -2.12
C SER A 60 5.23 1.71 -1.47
N VAL A 61 4.77 0.83 -0.57
CA VAL A 61 3.54 1.02 0.20
C VAL A 61 3.69 2.22 1.15
N HIS A 62 4.81 2.34 1.87
CA HIS A 62 5.05 3.44 2.80
C HIS A 62 5.15 4.79 2.08
N ALA A 63 5.82 4.83 0.92
CA ALA A 63 5.86 6.02 0.08
C ALA A 63 4.47 6.41 -0.45
N HIS A 64 3.58 5.44 -0.71
CA HIS A 64 2.19 5.72 -1.01
C HIS A 64 1.44 6.27 0.21
N GLU A 65 1.57 5.64 1.38
CA GLU A 65 0.93 6.12 2.60
C GLU A 65 1.35 7.55 2.94
N LEU A 66 2.62 7.91 2.76
CA LEU A 66 3.07 9.30 2.92
C LEU A 66 2.48 10.26 1.88
N ARG A 67 2.18 9.79 0.66
CA ARG A 67 1.47 10.60 -0.35
C ARG A 67 -0.04 10.71 -0.08
N SER A 68 -0.65 9.70 0.55
CA SER A 68 -2.08 9.70 0.91
C SER A 68 -2.36 10.38 2.25
N THR A 69 -1.40 10.32 3.19
CA THR A 69 -1.40 11.05 4.46
C THR A 69 -0.75 12.44 4.36
N GLY A 70 -0.16 12.75 3.21
CA GLY A 70 -0.06 14.12 2.73
C GLY A 70 -1.48 14.66 2.63
N GLU A 71 -1.92 15.28 3.73
CA GLU A 71 -3.18 15.98 3.90
C GLU A 71 -3.59 16.57 2.56
N THR A 72 -4.66 16.05 1.96
CA THR A 72 -5.37 16.83 0.95
C THR A 72 -5.93 18.01 1.73
N VAL A 73 -5.13 19.09 1.82
CA VAL A 73 -5.63 20.41 2.19
C VAL A 73 -6.47 20.83 0.99
N TRP A 74 -7.70 20.34 0.95
CA TRP A 74 -8.71 20.88 0.09
C TRP A 74 -8.78 22.37 0.43
N PRO A 75 -8.65 23.27 -0.55
CA PRO A 75 -8.86 24.69 -0.30
C PRO A 75 -10.19 24.85 0.45
N GLU A 76 -10.24 25.72 1.46
CA GLU A 76 -11.43 25.91 2.31
C GLU A 76 -12.70 26.11 1.46
N ALA A 77 -12.58 26.86 0.35
CA ALA A 77 -13.63 27.08 -0.64
C ALA A 77 -14.19 25.79 -1.29
N LEU A 78 -13.36 24.77 -1.48
CA LEU A 78 -13.76 23.49 -2.07
C LEU A 78 -14.48 22.61 -1.02
N VAL A 79 -14.06 22.71 0.24
CA VAL A 79 -14.76 22.07 1.37
C VAL A 79 -16.15 22.71 1.55
N GLU A 80 -16.23 24.05 1.54
CA GLU A 80 -17.50 24.78 1.63
C GLU A 80 -18.46 24.41 0.50
N MET A 81 -17.98 24.43 -0.75
CA MET A 81 -18.77 24.03 -1.91
C MET A 81 -19.33 22.61 -1.77
N LEU A 82 -18.52 21.64 -1.31
CA LEU A 82 -18.96 20.25 -1.16
C LEU A 82 -19.94 20.04 0.00
N VAL A 83 -19.90 20.88 1.04
CA VAL A 83 -20.92 20.91 2.10
C VAL A 83 -22.22 21.52 1.58
N GLU A 84 -22.16 22.59 0.78
CA GLU A 84 -23.34 23.22 0.16
C GLU A 84 -24.06 22.29 -0.83
N VAL A 85 -23.32 21.55 -1.65
CA VAL A 85 -23.91 20.55 -2.57
C VAL A 85 -24.25 19.22 -1.89
N GLY A 86 -24.12 19.13 -0.56
CA GLY A 86 -24.62 18.01 0.25
C GLY A 86 -23.81 16.72 0.13
N VAL A 87 -22.56 16.80 -0.35
CA VAL A 87 -21.68 15.63 -0.53
C VAL A 87 -21.12 15.13 0.81
N PHE A 88 -21.03 16.00 1.83
CA PHE A 88 -20.64 15.64 3.20
C PHE A 88 -21.64 16.19 4.23
N GLN A 89 -21.93 15.41 5.29
CA GLN A 89 -22.65 15.88 6.47
C GLN A 89 -21.63 16.19 7.57
N SER A 90 -21.66 17.41 8.12
CA SER A 90 -20.83 17.79 9.27
C SER A 90 -21.20 16.90 10.46
N VAL A 91 -20.29 15.99 10.85
CA VAL A 91 -20.42 15.25 12.10
C VAL A 91 -19.99 16.19 13.21
N ALA A 92 -20.90 17.06 13.64
CA ALA A 92 -20.73 17.82 14.86
C ALA A 92 -20.60 16.83 16.03
N TYR A 93 -19.39 16.70 16.56
CA TYR A 93 -19.08 15.95 17.78
C TYR A 93 -19.97 16.48 18.93
N LYS A 94 -21.05 15.76 19.23
CA LYS A 94 -21.94 16.09 20.33
C LYS A 94 -21.36 15.53 21.62
N ALA A 95 -20.51 16.33 22.28
CA ALA A 95 -20.19 16.10 23.68
C ALA A 95 -21.41 16.43 24.54
N ARG A 96 -22.17 15.41 24.95
CA ARG A 96 -22.79 15.35 26.28
C ARG A 96 -23.28 13.95 26.62
#